data_AF-A0A9Q9ATX7-F1
#
_entry.id   AF-A0A9Q9ATX7-F1
#
_cell.length_a   1.000
_cell.length_b   1.000
_cell.length_c   1.000
_cell.angle_alpha   90.00
_cell.angle_beta   90.00
_cell.angle_gamma   90.00
#
_symmetry.space_group_name_H-M   'P 1'
#
loop_
_entity.id
_entity.type
_entity.pdbx_description
1 polymer ?
#
loop_
_entity_poly.entity_id
_entity_poly.type
_entity_poly.pdbx_seq_one_letter_code
_entity_poly.pdbx_strand_id
1 'polypeptide(L)'
;MLTSSILVTSLAVAASASGPYRTLNKRQSTNSSTPAPAVIGATYDGSCFYPKPTDDFVLDDYLGRWYQVAGTLAPFTAGCKCIFADYALSDNGTVNVQNGCELDGRQIPIEGTATPVSPYAGYGHVGVLRVQFPGQPPPDCPGPNYIVQDIGISADEDCHGKVAADDDNAFALVQANNFTTLFVLSRNQNPSNASIEAWLERARKQGSDLSNVAVTDQTGCQFT
;
A
#
# COMPACT_ATOMS: atom_id res chain seq x y z
N MET A 1 13.59 -72.94 60.09
CA MET A 1 12.22 -73.15 59.58
C MET A 1 12.33 -73.43 58.08
N LEU A 2 11.92 -74.64 57.68
CA LEU A 2 11.33 -75.14 56.43
C LEU A 2 11.57 -74.34 55.11
N THR A 3 12.33 -74.83 54.12
CA THR A 3 12.12 -75.89 53.09
C THR A 3 11.46 -75.44 51.77
N SER A 4 12.08 -75.90 50.67
CA SER A 4 11.55 -76.25 49.33
C SER A 4 11.63 -75.24 48.17
N SER A 5 12.64 -75.48 47.33
CA SER A 5 12.65 -75.78 45.87
C SER A 5 11.59 -75.20 44.93
N ILE A 6 12.02 -74.75 43.74
CA ILE A 6 11.81 -75.41 42.42
C ILE A 6 12.58 -74.66 41.30
N LEU A 7 13.25 -75.43 40.43
CA LEU A 7 13.84 -75.02 39.14
C LEU A 7 12.75 -74.65 38.12
N VAL A 8 13.00 -73.64 37.27
CA VAL A 8 12.58 -73.66 35.85
C VAL A 8 13.61 -72.96 34.96
N THR A 9 14.19 -73.72 34.03
CA THR A 9 14.94 -73.30 32.84
C THR A 9 14.02 -72.71 31.78
N SER A 10 14.38 -71.63 31.09
CA SER A 10 13.79 -71.29 29.77
C SER A 10 14.63 -70.28 28.95
N LEU A 11 15.13 -70.79 27.82
CA LEU A 11 15.33 -70.20 26.49
C LEU A 11 15.90 -68.77 26.30
N ALA A 12 17.02 -68.75 25.57
CA ALA A 12 17.52 -67.63 24.79
C ALA A 12 16.59 -67.30 23.60
N VAL A 13 16.40 -66.01 23.31
CA VAL A 13 16.21 -65.49 21.94
C VAL A 13 16.91 -64.14 21.85
N ALA A 14 17.97 -64.07 21.04
CA ALA A 14 18.47 -62.81 20.50
C ALA A 14 17.55 -62.39 19.36
N ALA A 15 17.00 -61.18 19.43
CA ALA A 15 16.26 -60.58 18.32
C ALA A 15 16.92 -59.25 17.96
N SER A 16 17.83 -59.30 17.00
CA SER A 16 18.27 -58.15 16.21
C SER A 16 17.14 -57.73 15.28
N ALA A 17 16.46 -56.64 15.61
CA ALA A 17 15.48 -56.01 14.71
C ALA A 17 16.12 -54.77 14.08
N SER A 18 16.83 -54.99 12.97
CA SER A 18 17.11 -53.97 11.97
C SER A 18 15.79 -53.56 11.31
N GLY A 19 15.21 -52.45 11.78
CA GLY A 19 14.02 -51.85 11.17
C GLY A 19 14.31 -51.37 9.75
N PRO A 20 13.38 -51.51 8.80
CA PRO A 20 13.56 -51.02 7.44
C PRO A 20 13.54 -49.49 7.46
N TYR A 21 14.71 -48.87 7.34
CA TYR A 21 14.81 -47.46 7.00
C TYR A 21 14.14 -47.24 5.65
N ARG A 22 12.95 -46.63 5.65
CA ARG A 22 12.36 -46.04 4.43
C ARG A 22 13.29 -44.92 3.99
N THR A 23 14.03 -45.14 2.92
CA THR A 23 14.68 -44.07 2.17
C THR A 23 13.61 -43.11 1.66
N LEU A 24 13.57 -41.90 2.22
CA LEU A 24 12.84 -40.79 1.61
C LEU A 24 13.46 -40.53 0.25
N ASN A 25 12.81 -40.97 -0.81
CA ASN A 25 13.16 -40.60 -2.17
C ASN A 25 13.13 -39.07 -2.26
N LYS A 26 14.32 -38.47 -2.33
CA LYS A 26 14.52 -37.05 -2.58
C LYS A 26 13.89 -36.78 -3.95
N ARG A 27 12.72 -36.15 -3.99
CA ARG A 27 12.14 -35.67 -5.26
C ARG A 27 13.18 -34.76 -5.89
N GLN A 28 13.70 -35.18 -7.04
CA GLN A 28 14.60 -34.39 -7.85
C GLN A 28 13.73 -33.26 -8.44
N SER A 29 13.77 -32.11 -7.76
CA SER A 29 13.09 -30.90 -8.22
C SER A 29 13.71 -30.50 -9.55
N THR A 30 12.98 -30.65 -10.63
CA THR A 30 13.29 -29.98 -11.89
C THR A 30 13.23 -28.48 -11.62
N ASN A 31 14.38 -27.80 -11.67
CA ASN A 31 14.44 -26.34 -11.59
C ASN A 31 13.82 -25.72 -12.84
N SER A 32 12.49 -25.71 -12.93
CA SER A 32 11.77 -24.69 -13.67
C SER A 32 11.42 -23.59 -12.66
N SER A 33 12.34 -22.64 -12.47
CA SER A 33 12.09 -21.46 -11.65
C SER A 33 11.15 -20.53 -12.41
N THR A 34 9.86 -20.88 -12.49
CA THR A 34 8.83 -19.88 -12.69
C THR A 34 8.85 -19.02 -11.43
N PRO A 35 9.11 -17.70 -11.54
CA PRO A 35 9.03 -16.82 -10.38
C PRO A 35 7.66 -17.02 -9.73
N ALA A 36 7.63 -17.26 -8.42
CA ALA A 36 6.37 -17.19 -7.70
C ALA A 36 5.75 -15.80 -7.96
N PRO A 37 4.42 -15.70 -8.14
CA PRO A 37 3.79 -14.41 -8.30
C PRO A 37 4.17 -13.53 -7.10
N ALA A 38 4.53 -12.27 -7.38
CA ALA A 38 4.74 -11.28 -6.33
C ALA A 38 3.40 -11.10 -5.59
N VAL A 39 3.37 -11.45 -4.31
CA VAL A 39 2.18 -11.30 -3.45
C VAL A 39 2.45 -10.20 -2.44
N ILE A 40 1.48 -9.30 -2.28
CA ILE A 40 1.52 -8.18 -1.34
C ILE A 40 0.36 -8.31 -0.35
N GLY A 41 0.57 -7.84 0.88
CA GLY A 41 -0.45 -7.90 1.92
C GLY A 41 -1.59 -6.93 1.65
N ALA A 42 -2.82 -7.38 1.85
CA ALA A 42 -4.03 -6.57 1.76
C ALA A 42 -5.07 -7.07 2.77
N THR A 43 -5.91 -6.16 3.26
CA THR A 43 -7.10 -6.51 4.05
C THR A 43 -8.24 -6.88 3.10
N TYR A 44 -8.97 -7.96 3.40
CA TYR A 44 -10.22 -8.30 2.70
C TYR A 44 -11.38 -8.28 3.70
N ASP A 45 -12.40 -7.48 3.43
CA ASP A 45 -13.55 -7.31 4.34
C ASP A 45 -14.77 -8.17 3.99
N GLY A 46 -14.63 -9.08 3.02
CA GLY A 46 -15.73 -9.88 2.49
C GLY A 46 -16.31 -9.34 1.18
N SER A 47 -15.94 -8.12 0.75
CA SER A 47 -16.37 -7.52 -0.50
C SER A 47 -15.20 -6.95 -1.31
N CYS A 48 -14.29 -6.21 -0.68
CA CYS A 48 -13.20 -5.52 -1.35
C CYS A 48 -11.85 -5.82 -0.70
N PHE A 49 -10.79 -5.69 -1.49
CA PHE A 49 -9.41 -5.68 -1.03
C PHE A 49 -8.98 -4.25 -0.72
N TYR A 50 -8.21 -4.07 0.35
CA TYR A 50 -7.67 -2.78 0.76
C TYR A 50 -6.17 -2.92 0.92
N PRO A 51 -5.37 -2.07 0.27
CA PRO A 51 -3.94 -2.06 0.49
C PRO A 51 -3.61 -1.83 1.96
N LYS A 52 -2.46 -2.35 2.40
CA LYS A 52 -1.98 -2.10 3.76
C LYS A 52 -1.44 -0.66 3.85
N PRO A 53 -1.97 0.20 4.75
CA PRO A 53 -1.40 1.53 4.96
C PRO A 53 -0.03 1.46 5.63
N THR A 54 0.74 2.53 5.52
CA THR A 54 1.94 2.72 6.35
C THR A 54 1.56 3.10 7.79
N ASP A 55 2.33 2.62 8.75
CA ASP A 55 2.22 3.04 10.15
C ASP A 55 2.92 4.40 10.40
N ASP A 56 3.67 4.91 9.41
CA ASP A 56 4.44 6.16 9.50
C ASP A 56 3.59 7.41 9.19
N PHE A 57 2.29 7.25 8.89
CA PHE A 57 1.41 8.38 8.58
C PHE A 57 1.11 9.23 9.82
N VAL A 58 1.43 10.52 9.73
CA VAL A 58 1.06 11.55 10.71
C VAL A 58 0.22 12.59 9.98
N LEU A 59 -1.00 12.83 10.46
CA LEU A 59 -1.95 13.72 9.77
C LEU A 59 -1.41 15.14 9.62
N ASP A 60 -0.88 15.72 10.70
CA ASP A 60 -0.40 17.10 10.71
C ASP A 60 0.74 17.31 9.69
N ASP A 61 1.62 16.31 9.52
CA ASP A 61 2.69 16.34 8.53
C ASP A 61 2.18 16.17 7.09
N TYR A 62 0.97 15.65 6.92
CA TYR A 62 0.34 15.42 5.62
C TYR A 62 -0.46 16.62 5.10
N LEU A 63 -0.86 17.55 5.97
CA LEU A 63 -1.66 18.72 5.60
C LEU A 63 -0.92 19.67 4.65
N GLY A 64 -1.66 20.56 3.99
CA GLY A 64 -1.13 21.48 2.99
C GLY A 64 -1.12 20.89 1.59
N ARG A 65 -0.29 21.47 0.73
CA ARG A 65 -0.29 21.19 -0.70
C ARG A 65 0.47 19.93 -1.09
N TRP A 66 -0.12 19.16 -2.00
CA TRP A 66 0.54 18.09 -2.73
C TRP A 66 0.26 18.19 -4.22
N TYR A 67 1.28 17.91 -5.03
CA TYR A 67 1.17 17.82 -6.48
C TYR A 67 1.06 16.35 -6.88
N GLN A 68 0.07 16.01 -7.71
CA GLN A 68 0.03 14.69 -8.31
C GLN A 68 1.04 14.66 -9.47
N VAL A 69 2.17 14.01 -9.26
CA VAL A 69 3.27 13.96 -10.25
C VAL A 69 3.18 12.72 -11.13
N ALA A 70 2.49 11.69 -10.67
CA ALA A 70 2.04 10.58 -11.48
C ALA A 70 0.77 9.95 -10.87
N GLY A 71 0.03 9.19 -11.65
CA GLY A 71 -1.13 8.46 -11.13
C GLY A 71 -1.95 7.78 -12.20
N THR A 72 -2.96 7.03 -11.78
CA THR A 72 -3.92 6.40 -12.68
C THR A 72 -4.63 7.48 -13.50
N LEU A 73 -4.74 7.26 -14.81
CA LEU A 73 -5.53 8.11 -15.69
C LEU A 73 -7.01 8.02 -15.31
N ALA A 74 -7.48 9.02 -14.56
CA ALA A 74 -8.87 9.12 -14.20
C ALA A 74 -9.64 9.91 -15.27
N PRO A 75 -10.83 9.47 -15.69
CA PRO A 75 -11.63 10.19 -16.70
C PRO A 75 -11.92 11.65 -16.32
N PHE A 76 -12.04 11.94 -15.03
CA PHE A 76 -12.33 13.28 -14.51
C PHE A 76 -11.13 14.25 -14.53
N THR A 77 -9.90 13.75 -14.71
CA THR A 77 -8.70 14.57 -14.94
C THR A 77 -8.16 14.42 -16.36
N ALA A 78 -8.95 13.88 -17.29
CA ALA A 78 -8.50 13.66 -18.66
C ALA A 78 -8.12 15.00 -19.33
N GLY A 79 -6.89 15.09 -19.82
CA GLY A 79 -6.35 16.30 -20.44
C GLY A 79 -5.87 17.37 -19.45
N CYS A 80 -6.05 17.17 -18.14
CA CYS A 80 -5.57 18.11 -17.15
C CYS A 80 -4.05 18.04 -16.97
N LYS A 81 -3.44 19.20 -16.76
CA LYS A 81 -2.07 19.37 -16.26
C LYS A 81 -2.09 20.10 -14.91
N CYS A 82 -0.94 20.23 -14.26
CA CYS A 82 -0.79 20.98 -13.01
C CYS A 82 -1.74 20.52 -11.90
N ILE A 83 -1.90 19.20 -11.76
CA ILE A 83 -2.84 18.61 -10.81
C ILE A 83 -2.29 18.76 -9.40
N PHE A 84 -3.09 19.30 -8.49
CA PHE A 84 -2.74 19.43 -7.07
C PHE A 84 -3.95 19.16 -6.16
N ALA A 85 -3.64 18.97 -4.88
CA ALA A 85 -4.58 18.88 -3.79
C ALA A 85 -4.06 19.70 -2.60
N ASP A 86 -4.92 20.54 -2.02
CA ASP A 86 -4.68 21.24 -0.76
C ASP A 86 -5.51 20.57 0.34
N TYR A 87 -4.84 20.14 1.40
CA TYR A 87 -5.47 19.49 2.55
C TYR A 87 -5.46 20.42 3.76
N ALA A 88 -6.62 20.64 4.38
CA ALA A 88 -6.74 21.45 5.59
C ALA A 88 -7.57 20.74 6.66
N LEU A 89 -7.09 20.72 7.90
CA LEU A 89 -7.83 20.17 9.02
C LEU A 89 -9.07 21.04 9.31
N SER A 90 -10.21 20.39 9.50
CA SER A 90 -11.46 21.01 9.92
C SER A 90 -11.70 20.80 11.41
N ASP A 91 -12.44 21.70 12.05
CA ASP A 91 -12.74 21.66 13.50
C ASP A 91 -13.43 20.38 13.97
N ASN A 92 -14.14 19.69 13.05
CA ASN A 92 -14.84 18.44 13.33
C ASN A 92 -13.95 17.18 13.20
N GLY A 93 -12.64 17.35 12.99
CA GLY A 93 -11.68 16.25 12.84
C GLY A 93 -11.68 15.60 11.44
N THR A 94 -12.39 16.17 10.46
CA THR A 94 -12.26 15.80 9.04
C THR A 94 -11.23 16.68 8.35
N VAL A 95 -10.85 16.33 7.13
CA VAL A 95 -9.93 17.11 6.29
C VAL A 95 -10.71 17.67 5.10
N ASN A 96 -10.66 18.98 4.91
CA ASN A 96 -11.10 19.62 3.67
C ASN A 96 -10.08 19.28 2.57
N VAL A 97 -10.58 18.83 1.42
CA VAL A 97 -9.78 18.50 0.24
C VAL A 97 -10.15 19.45 -0.88
N GLN A 98 -9.24 20.34 -1.27
CA GLN A 98 -9.40 21.19 -2.44
C GLN A 98 -8.48 20.69 -3.55
N ASN A 99 -9.08 20.06 -4.57
CA ASN A 99 -8.35 19.62 -5.75
C ASN A 99 -8.43 20.69 -6.85
N GLY A 100 -7.37 20.81 -7.62
CA GLY A 100 -7.31 21.68 -8.78
C GLY A 100 -6.49 21.08 -9.91
N CYS A 101 -6.84 21.43 -11.14
CA CYS A 101 -6.00 21.21 -12.31
C CYS A 101 -6.22 22.28 -13.36
N GLU A 102 -5.37 22.28 -14.39
CA GLU A 102 -5.48 23.17 -15.54
C GLU A 102 -5.92 22.43 -16.79
N LEU A 103 -6.94 22.94 -17.44
CA LEU A 103 -7.43 22.45 -18.73
C LEU A 103 -7.69 23.65 -19.64
N ASP A 104 -7.09 23.65 -20.83
CA ASP A 104 -7.26 24.70 -21.84
C ASP A 104 -7.05 26.13 -21.29
N GLY A 105 -6.06 26.31 -20.42
CA GLY A 105 -5.72 27.59 -19.80
C GLY A 105 -6.69 28.06 -18.71
N ARG A 106 -7.53 27.17 -18.18
CA ARG A 106 -8.49 27.46 -17.10
C ARG A 106 -8.24 26.54 -15.92
N GLN A 107 -8.43 27.06 -14.71
CA GLN A 107 -8.45 26.25 -13.50
C GLN A 107 -9.78 25.49 -13.39
N ILE A 108 -9.69 24.21 -13.04
CA ILE A 108 -10.81 23.31 -12.77
C ILE A 108 -10.73 22.88 -11.29
N PRO A 109 -11.39 23.60 -10.37
CA PRO A 109 -11.37 23.27 -8.95
C PRO A 109 -12.52 22.33 -8.55
N ILE A 110 -12.31 21.55 -7.50
CA ILE A 110 -13.37 20.84 -6.78
C ILE A 110 -13.01 20.70 -5.29
N GLU A 111 -13.98 20.96 -4.42
CA GLU A 111 -13.83 20.81 -2.97
C GLU A 111 -14.57 19.56 -2.49
N GLY A 112 -14.00 18.88 -1.51
CA GLY A 112 -14.53 17.66 -0.92
C GLY A 112 -14.10 17.49 0.53
N THR A 113 -14.35 16.31 1.06
CA THR A 113 -14.04 15.99 2.45
C THR A 113 -13.41 14.61 2.55
N ALA A 114 -12.32 14.51 3.30
CA ALA A 114 -11.73 13.25 3.71
C ALA A 114 -12.01 12.99 5.19
N THR A 115 -12.69 11.89 5.48
CA THR A 115 -13.04 11.46 6.84
C THR A 115 -12.15 10.30 7.26
N PRO A 116 -11.41 10.39 8.38
CA PRO A 116 -10.65 9.25 8.90
C PRO A 116 -11.54 8.05 9.18
N VAL A 117 -11.10 6.87 8.75
CA VAL A 117 -11.78 5.61 9.10
C VAL A 117 -11.37 5.20 10.52
N SER A 118 -12.32 4.71 11.32
CA SER A 118 -12.06 4.27 12.68
C SER A 118 -10.95 3.20 12.72
N PRO A 119 -9.97 3.30 13.64
CA PRO A 119 -8.92 2.29 13.76
C PRO A 119 -9.47 0.91 14.15
N TYR A 120 -10.67 0.85 14.73
CA TYR A 120 -11.35 -0.39 15.08
C TYR A 120 -12.08 -1.05 13.90
N ALA A 121 -12.12 -0.42 12.72
CA ALA A 121 -12.76 -0.96 11.52
C ALA A 121 -11.91 -2.02 10.81
N GLY A 122 -10.63 -2.18 11.18
CA GLY A 122 -9.76 -3.23 10.64
C GLY A 122 -9.04 -2.90 9.33
N TYR A 123 -9.10 -1.65 8.86
CA TYR A 123 -8.41 -1.22 7.63
C TYR A 123 -7.01 -0.63 7.87
N GLY A 124 -6.64 -0.41 9.13
CA GLY A 124 -5.40 0.25 9.53
C GLY A 124 -5.65 1.25 10.65
N HIS A 125 -4.59 1.66 11.35
CA HIS A 125 -4.69 2.59 12.47
C HIS A 125 -4.69 4.06 12.03
N VAL A 126 -3.96 4.37 10.97
CA VAL A 126 -3.72 5.72 10.44
C VAL A 126 -3.66 5.67 8.90
N GLY A 127 -3.73 6.84 8.24
CA GLY A 127 -3.55 6.94 6.79
C GLY A 127 -4.68 6.31 5.95
N VAL A 128 -5.83 6.03 6.55
CA VAL A 128 -7.01 5.44 5.89
C VAL A 128 -8.19 6.39 5.97
N LEU A 129 -8.63 6.88 4.81
CA LEU A 129 -9.60 7.95 4.69
C LEU A 129 -10.73 7.54 3.74
N ARG A 130 -11.94 8.04 4.02
CA ARG A 130 -13.06 8.08 3.07
C ARG A 130 -13.16 9.49 2.50
N VAL A 131 -12.78 9.63 1.24
CA VAL A 131 -12.84 10.87 0.47
C VAL A 131 -14.11 10.90 -0.36
N GLN A 132 -14.83 12.03 -0.31
CA GLN A 132 -16.05 12.25 -1.06
C GLN A 132 -16.06 13.67 -1.65
N PHE A 133 -16.47 13.77 -2.91
CA PHE A 133 -16.73 15.05 -3.57
C PHE A 133 -18.22 15.21 -3.91
N PRO A 134 -18.74 16.45 -3.98
CA PRO A 134 -20.10 16.74 -4.42
C PRO A 134 -20.39 16.15 -5.81
N GLY A 135 -21.57 15.55 -5.97
CA GLY A 135 -22.03 15.00 -7.24
C GLY A 135 -21.43 13.64 -7.63
N GLN A 136 -20.47 13.10 -6.86
CA GLN A 136 -19.98 11.73 -7.06
C GLN A 136 -20.93 10.72 -6.39
N PRO A 137 -21.17 9.54 -7.01
CA PRO A 137 -21.83 8.45 -6.32
C PRO A 137 -21.00 8.00 -5.11
N PRO A 138 -21.62 7.35 -4.11
CA PRO A 138 -20.88 6.73 -3.02
C PRO A 138 -19.85 5.72 -3.55
N PRO A 139 -18.67 5.56 -2.91
CA PRO A 139 -17.71 4.54 -3.29
C PRO A 139 -18.33 3.14 -3.25
N ASP A 140 -17.98 2.31 -4.23
CA ASP A 140 -18.50 0.93 -4.35
C ASP A 140 -18.10 0.03 -3.17
N CYS A 141 -17.03 0.39 -2.45
CA CYS A 141 -16.53 -0.33 -1.29
C CYS A 141 -16.89 0.38 0.03
N PRO A 142 -17.25 -0.38 1.08
CA PRO A 142 -17.65 0.17 2.37
C PRO A 142 -16.49 0.75 3.20
N GLY A 143 -15.25 0.33 2.92
CA GLY A 143 -14.04 0.78 3.62
C GLY A 143 -13.44 2.08 3.07
N PRO A 144 -12.15 2.37 3.33
CA PRO A 144 -11.48 3.55 2.79
C PRO A 144 -11.33 3.47 1.26
N ASN A 145 -11.40 4.62 0.60
CA ASN A 145 -11.07 4.79 -0.82
C ASN A 145 -9.80 5.65 -1.04
N TYR A 146 -9.12 6.01 0.05
CA TYR A 146 -7.86 6.73 0.05
C TYR A 146 -6.98 6.13 1.16
N ILE A 147 -5.98 5.32 0.76
CA ILE A 147 -5.07 4.61 1.66
C ILE A 147 -3.64 5.07 1.36
N VAL A 148 -3.00 5.74 2.32
CA VAL A 148 -1.58 6.11 2.26
C VAL A 148 -0.75 4.89 2.60
N GLN A 149 -0.09 4.29 1.60
CA GLN A 149 0.72 3.09 1.76
C GLN A 149 2.18 3.37 2.07
N ASP A 150 2.66 4.54 1.67
CA ASP A 150 4.04 4.93 1.88
C ASP A 150 4.15 6.47 1.88
N ILE A 151 5.09 6.99 2.68
CA ILE A 151 5.40 8.42 2.78
C ILE A 151 6.88 8.57 3.13
N GLY A 152 7.61 9.44 2.41
CA GLY A 152 9.07 9.53 2.54
C GLY A 152 9.69 10.64 1.71
N ILE A 153 11.00 10.88 1.89
CA ILE A 153 11.76 11.97 1.24
C ILE A 153 12.78 11.49 0.18
N SER A 154 13.06 10.18 0.05
CA SER A 154 14.06 9.67 -0.91
C SER A 154 13.73 8.31 -1.55
N ALA A 155 14.33 8.07 -2.71
CA ALA A 155 14.30 6.82 -3.47
C ALA A 155 15.42 5.84 -3.05
N ASP A 156 16.37 6.36 -2.27
CA ASP A 156 17.75 5.90 -2.22
C ASP A 156 18.30 5.72 -0.78
N GLU A 157 17.60 6.17 0.26
CA GLU A 157 17.92 5.83 1.65
C GLU A 157 16.67 5.43 2.45
N ASP A 158 16.85 4.36 3.24
CA ASP A 158 16.00 3.74 4.26
C ASP A 158 14.50 4.12 4.30
N CYS A 159 13.68 3.11 4.06
CA CYS A 159 12.23 3.12 3.82
C CYS A 159 11.33 3.72 4.92
N HIS A 160 11.89 4.36 5.95
CA HIS A 160 11.19 4.76 7.18
C HIS A 160 11.65 6.12 7.72
N GLY A 161 12.34 6.94 6.91
CA GLY A 161 12.65 8.31 7.29
C GLY A 161 11.36 9.10 7.51
N LYS A 162 11.14 9.59 8.74
CA LYS A 162 10.02 10.49 9.04
C LYS A 162 10.12 11.72 8.14
N VAL A 163 9.03 12.02 7.45
CA VAL A 163 8.90 13.24 6.65
C VAL A 163 8.53 14.38 7.59
N ALA A 164 9.27 15.49 7.55
CA ALA A 164 8.80 16.72 8.19
C ALA A 164 7.67 17.32 7.36
N ALA A 165 6.66 17.92 8.01
CA ALA A 165 5.49 18.51 7.36
C ALA A 165 5.79 19.40 6.14
N ASP A 166 6.93 20.09 6.17
CA ASP A 166 7.38 21.09 5.22
C ASP A 166 8.57 20.63 4.35
N ASP A 167 8.87 19.34 4.31
CA ASP A 167 9.94 18.86 3.42
C ASP A 167 9.48 18.92 1.97
N ASP A 168 10.00 19.91 1.24
CA ASP A 168 9.71 20.13 -0.17
C ASP A 168 10.05 18.93 -1.06
N ASN A 169 10.88 17.97 -0.62
CA ASN A 169 11.22 16.76 -1.38
C ASN A 169 10.34 15.56 -1.04
N ALA A 170 9.36 15.72 -0.15
CA ALA A 170 8.52 14.61 0.27
C ALA A 170 7.64 14.06 -0.85
N PHE A 171 7.34 12.78 -0.72
CA PHE A 171 6.45 12.01 -1.57
C PHE A 171 5.48 11.19 -0.71
N ALA A 172 4.32 10.92 -1.29
CA ALA A 172 3.36 9.98 -0.73
C ALA A 172 2.79 9.07 -1.82
N LEU A 173 2.62 7.80 -1.46
CA LEU A 173 1.98 6.79 -2.27
C LEU A 173 0.58 6.53 -1.72
N VAL A 174 -0.44 6.86 -2.52
CA VAL A 174 -1.83 6.66 -2.13
C VAL A 174 -2.50 5.73 -3.13
N GLN A 175 -3.26 4.76 -2.64
CA GLN A 175 -4.14 3.97 -3.51
C GLN A 175 -5.55 3.85 -2.96
N ALA A 176 -6.49 3.58 -3.87
CA ALA A 176 -7.85 3.21 -3.53
C ALA A 176 -7.99 1.71 -3.24
N ASN A 177 -9.15 1.32 -2.69
CA ASN A 177 -9.56 -0.07 -2.60
C ASN A 177 -9.43 -0.81 -3.95
N ASN A 178 -9.22 -2.12 -3.89
CA ASN A 178 -8.98 -3.00 -5.03
C ASN A 178 -7.79 -2.58 -5.92
N PHE A 179 -6.91 -1.69 -5.45
CA PHE A 179 -5.75 -1.19 -6.20
C PHE A 179 -6.16 -0.52 -7.53
N THR A 180 -7.39 0.00 -7.62
CA THR A 180 -7.96 0.53 -8.87
C THR A 180 -7.47 1.92 -9.23
N THR A 181 -6.90 2.64 -8.27
CA THR A 181 -6.41 4.01 -8.46
C THR A 181 -5.16 4.22 -7.66
N LEU A 182 -4.17 4.81 -8.29
CA LEU A 182 -2.88 5.20 -7.73
C LEU A 182 -2.72 6.72 -7.85
N PHE A 183 -2.26 7.35 -6.77
CA PHE A 183 -1.73 8.70 -6.77
C PHE A 183 -0.29 8.65 -6.24
N VAL A 184 0.63 9.19 -7.03
CA VAL A 184 1.99 9.52 -6.59
C VAL A 184 2.01 11.01 -6.37
N LEU A 185 2.07 11.40 -5.10
CA LEU A 185 2.03 12.78 -4.67
C LEU A 185 3.43 13.25 -4.30
N SER A 186 3.76 14.51 -4.57
CA SER A 186 4.99 15.15 -4.13
C SER A 186 4.73 16.55 -3.58
N ARG A 187 5.54 16.99 -2.60
CA ARG A 187 5.59 18.39 -2.16
C ARG A 187 6.30 19.28 -3.18
N ASN A 188 7.27 18.73 -3.91
CA ASN A 188 7.89 19.39 -5.04
C ASN A 188 6.95 19.30 -6.24
N GLN A 189 6.63 20.42 -6.87
CA GLN A 189 5.84 20.41 -8.09
C GLN A 189 6.57 19.80 -9.28
N ASN A 190 7.89 19.99 -9.35
CA ASN A 190 8.74 19.53 -10.46
C ASN A 190 9.88 18.65 -9.92
N PRO A 191 9.59 17.49 -9.33
CA PRO A 191 10.63 16.58 -8.89
C PRO A 191 11.33 15.95 -10.09
N SER A 192 12.51 15.37 -9.86
CA SER A 192 13.24 14.70 -10.93
C SER A 192 12.51 13.46 -11.46
N ASN A 193 12.67 13.15 -12.75
CA ASN A 193 12.11 11.93 -13.33
C ASN A 193 12.58 10.66 -12.60
N ALA A 194 13.84 10.63 -12.14
CA ALA A 194 14.37 9.51 -11.38
C ALA A 194 13.62 9.29 -10.05
N SER A 195 13.24 10.38 -9.37
CA SER A 195 12.40 10.32 -8.16
C SER A 195 11.01 9.76 -8.48
N ILE A 196 10.37 10.26 -9.53
CA ILE A 196 9.04 9.77 -9.96
C ILE A 196 9.11 8.27 -10.31
N GLU A 197 10.10 7.85 -11.11
CA GLU A 197 10.30 6.45 -11.50
C GLU A 197 10.53 5.54 -10.29
N ALA A 198 11.31 5.98 -9.30
CA ALA A 198 11.52 5.21 -8.09
C ALA A 198 10.24 5.02 -7.27
N TRP A 199 9.39 6.04 -7.17
CA TRP A 199 8.10 5.94 -6.48
C TRP A 199 7.06 5.12 -7.25
N LEU A 200 7.09 5.14 -8.59
CA LEU A 200 6.30 4.23 -9.42
C LEU A 200 6.74 2.77 -9.23
N GLU A 201 8.06 2.52 -9.21
CA GLU A 201 8.61 1.20 -8.95
C GLU A 201 8.24 0.69 -7.55
N ARG A 202 8.21 1.59 -6.55
CA ARG A 202 7.70 1.31 -5.21
C ARG A 202 6.21 0.95 -5.23
N ALA A 203 5.39 1.74 -5.93
CA ALA A 203 3.97 1.46 -6.13
C ALA A 203 3.73 0.06 -6.72
N ARG A 204 4.48 -0.30 -7.76
CA ARG A 204 4.43 -1.62 -8.39
C ARG A 204 4.77 -2.75 -7.41
N LYS A 205 5.82 -2.57 -6.60
CA LYS A 205 6.19 -3.52 -5.54
C LYS A 205 5.12 -3.64 -4.45
N GLN A 206 4.28 -2.62 -4.29
CA GLN A 206 3.16 -2.59 -3.35
C GLN A 206 1.81 -2.94 -4.00
N GLY A 207 1.82 -3.45 -5.24
CA GLY A 207 0.63 -4.03 -5.88
C GLY A 207 -0.12 -3.14 -6.86
N SER A 208 0.37 -1.93 -7.16
CA SER A 208 -0.23 -1.12 -8.22
C SER A 208 -0.02 -1.74 -9.61
N ASP A 209 -1.08 -1.73 -10.42
CA ASP A 209 -0.96 -1.92 -11.86
C ASP A 209 -0.58 -0.59 -12.53
N LEU A 210 0.61 -0.55 -13.11
CA LEU A 210 1.12 0.64 -13.78
C LEU A 210 0.68 0.76 -15.25
N SER A 211 -0.06 -0.22 -15.79
CA SER A 211 -0.48 -0.23 -17.20
C SER A 211 -1.34 0.98 -17.60
N ASN A 212 -2.04 1.58 -16.64
CA ASN A 212 -2.89 2.76 -16.82
C ASN A 212 -2.42 3.97 -16.00
N VAL A 213 -1.13 4.03 -15.66
CA VAL A 213 -0.51 5.12 -14.89
C VAL A 213 0.27 6.03 -15.83
N ALA A 214 0.13 7.33 -15.66
CA ALA A 214 0.86 8.34 -16.43
C ALA A 214 1.53 9.35 -15.51
N VAL A 215 2.64 9.92 -15.98
CA VAL A 215 3.27 11.10 -15.38
C VAL A 215 2.45 12.33 -15.73
N THR A 216 2.17 13.16 -14.73
CA THR A 216 1.40 14.40 -14.90
C THR A 216 2.34 15.53 -15.35
N ASP A 217 1.93 16.30 -16.36
CA ASP A 217 2.65 17.53 -16.73
C ASP A 217 2.45 18.59 -15.65
N GLN A 218 3.54 18.96 -14.96
CA GLN A 218 3.57 19.97 -13.89
C GLN A 218 4.31 21.25 -14.33
N THR A 219 4.56 21.43 -15.62
CA THR A 219 5.32 22.56 -16.15
C THR A 219 4.41 23.73 -16.53
N GLY A 220 4.90 24.97 -16.47
CA GLY A 220 4.19 26.14 -17.02
C GLY A 220 2.82 26.45 -16.39
N CYS A 221 2.60 26.04 -15.15
CA CYS A 221 1.35 26.20 -14.42
C CYS A 221 1.07 27.68 -14.08
N GLN A 222 -0.20 28.07 -14.23
CA GLN A 222 -0.72 29.42 -13.98
C GLN A 222 -1.56 29.52 -12.69
N PHE A 223 -2.06 28.39 -12.17
CA PHE A 223 -3.09 28.34 -11.12
C PHE A 223 -2.73 27.42 -9.93
N THR A 224 -1.46 27.38 -9.56
CA THR A 224 -0.97 26.64 -8.39
C THR A 224 -0.91 27.54 -7.18
#